data_AF-A0A3C0CA03-F1
#
_entry.id   AF-A0A3C0CA03-F1
#
_cell.length_a   1.000
_cell.length_b   1.000
_cell.length_c   1.000
_cell.angle_alpha   90.00
_cell.angle_beta   90.00
_cell.angle_gamma   90.00
#
_symmetry.space_group_name_H-M   'P 1'
#
loop_
_entity.id
_entity.type
_entity.pdbx_description
1 polymer ?
#
loop_
_entity_poly.entity_id
_entity_poly.type
_entity_poly.pdbx_seq_one_letter_code
_entity_poly.pdbx_strand_id
1 'polypeptide(L)'
;MDADLKSTGTGEELLTNLTGSVKFSSDNLLISSFGLDLINGGKKEDFVLDKTRLLTALADSDCGMHQVKVQALFDNKQLRYSASAALSTSDLNLNGQASLPNLNNQGKAFFVSIPKDSITVTDISGTLTDPVFNIKALQRGIMRPGLFVKTLSKEEEEAYKKKQDAIETEQQRDRNKILNAVQVLKDQIAILEQDTQKQQDNEDKTLEQSK
;
A
#
# COMPACT_ATOMS: atom_id res chain seq x y z
N MET A 1 -0.75 -23.77 11.93
CA MET A 1 -1.52 -22.62 11.42
C MET A 1 -2.78 -22.56 12.25
N ASP A 2 -3.05 -21.41 12.85
CA ASP A 2 -4.23 -21.19 13.69
C ASP A 2 -5.04 -20.03 13.10
N ALA A 3 -6.34 -20.22 12.91
CA ALA A 3 -7.25 -19.20 12.39
C ALA A 3 -8.54 -19.20 13.21
N ASP A 4 -8.89 -18.04 13.75
CA ASP A 4 -10.19 -17.78 14.38
C ASP A 4 -10.73 -16.53 13.71
N LEU A 5 -11.68 -16.70 12.78
CA LEU A 5 -12.28 -15.63 12.01
C LEU A 5 -13.80 -15.69 12.15
N LYS A 6 -14.40 -14.54 12.41
CA LYS A 6 -15.85 -14.39 12.56
C LYS A 6 -16.29 -13.19 11.74
N SER A 7 -17.43 -13.33 11.07
CA SER A 7 -18.03 -12.24 10.34
C SER A 7 -19.55 -12.38 10.31
N THR A 8 -20.23 -11.27 10.14
CA THR A 8 -21.69 -11.17 10.11
C THR A 8 -22.13 -10.27 8.96
N GLY A 9 -23.29 -10.56 8.37
CA GLY A 9 -23.87 -9.79 7.26
C GLY A 9 -23.84 -10.52 5.92
N THR A 10 -24.16 -9.81 4.83
CA THR A 10 -24.21 -10.34 3.47
C THR A 10 -23.22 -9.64 2.53
N GLY A 11 -22.59 -10.40 1.63
CA GLY A 11 -21.72 -9.83 0.59
C GLY A 11 -20.57 -8.97 1.13
N GLU A 12 -20.54 -7.69 0.78
CA GLU A 12 -19.51 -6.71 1.21
C GLU A 12 -19.48 -6.49 2.73
N GLU A 13 -20.60 -6.74 3.43
CA GLU A 13 -20.67 -6.65 4.89
C GLU A 13 -19.76 -7.69 5.56
N LEU A 14 -19.49 -8.82 4.89
CA LEU A 14 -18.63 -9.86 5.43
C LEU A 14 -17.17 -9.40 5.59
N LEU A 15 -16.66 -8.58 4.67
CA LEU A 15 -15.32 -8.03 4.77
C LEU A 15 -15.24 -6.89 5.78
N THR A 16 -16.31 -6.10 5.91
CA THR A 16 -16.33 -4.93 6.81
C THR A 16 -16.60 -5.29 8.27
N ASN A 17 -17.21 -6.45 8.53
CA ASN A 17 -17.47 -6.99 9.86
C ASN A 17 -16.53 -8.15 10.24
N LEU A 18 -15.46 -8.35 9.47
CA LEU A 18 -14.52 -9.43 9.74
C LEU A 18 -13.71 -9.14 11.01
N THR A 19 -13.76 -10.05 11.96
CA THR A 19 -13.02 -9.97 13.22
C THR A 19 -12.28 -11.27 13.49
N GLY A 20 -11.18 -11.19 14.23
CA GLY A 20 -10.41 -12.35 14.65
C GLY A 20 -8.97 -12.31 14.17
N SER A 21 -8.28 -13.45 14.16
CA SER A 21 -6.86 -13.49 13.83
C SER A 21 -6.45 -14.75 13.09
N VAL A 22 -5.41 -14.61 12.27
CA VAL A 22 -4.71 -15.71 11.62
C VAL A 22 -3.25 -15.66 12.07
N LYS A 23 -2.74 -16.80 12.50
CA LYS A 23 -1.34 -17.00 12.87
C LYS A 23 -0.78 -18.17 12.08
N PHE A 24 0.36 -17.91 11.46
CA PHE A 24 1.12 -18.92 10.74
C PHE A 24 2.56 -18.89 11.25
N SER A 25 3.10 -20.07 11.54
CA SER A 25 4.50 -20.22 11.89
C SER A 25 5.05 -21.47 11.21
N SER A 26 6.25 -21.37 10.67
CA SER A 26 6.98 -22.50 10.10
C SER A 26 8.46 -22.39 10.42
N ASP A 27 9.09 -23.50 10.78
CA ASP A 27 10.53 -23.53 11.05
C ASP A 27 11.32 -23.31 9.77
N ASN A 28 10.85 -23.89 8.66
CA ASN A 28 11.47 -23.79 7.35
C ASN A 28 10.38 -23.63 6.30
N LEU A 29 10.62 -22.75 5.34
CA LEU A 29 9.77 -22.58 4.17
C LEU A 29 10.67 -22.31 2.97
N LEU A 30 10.67 -23.27 2.04
CA LEU A 30 11.33 -23.10 0.76
C LEU A 30 10.36 -22.37 -0.15
N ILE A 31 10.69 -21.14 -0.54
CA ILE A 31 10.02 -20.47 -1.65
C ILE A 31 10.97 -20.53 -2.84
N SER A 32 10.64 -21.40 -3.78
CA SER A 32 11.19 -21.35 -5.13
C SER A 32 10.86 -19.98 -5.71
N SER A 33 11.84 -19.30 -6.30
CA SER A 33 11.66 -17.99 -6.99
C SER A 33 11.42 -16.76 -6.10
N PHE A 34 12.00 -16.71 -4.89
CA PHE A 34 11.88 -15.55 -4.00
C PHE A 34 13.23 -15.05 -3.48
N GLY A 35 14.11 -14.57 -4.35
CA GLY A 35 15.44 -14.07 -3.95
C GLY A 35 15.42 -12.80 -3.10
N LEU A 36 15.31 -12.90 -1.78
CA LEU A 36 15.32 -11.71 -0.89
C LEU A 36 16.70 -11.19 -0.49
N ASP A 37 17.77 -11.95 -0.76
CA ASP A 37 19.17 -11.47 -0.57
C ASP A 37 19.47 -10.19 -1.38
N LEU A 38 18.64 -9.96 -2.38
CA LEU A 38 18.80 -8.99 -3.43
C LEU A 38 18.48 -7.54 -2.98
N ILE A 39 17.79 -7.35 -1.86
CA ILE A 39 17.42 -6.02 -1.37
C ILE A 39 18.63 -5.30 -0.70
N ASN A 40 19.67 -6.05 -0.29
CA ASN A 40 20.88 -5.51 0.36
C ASN A 40 22.11 -5.35 -0.56
N GLY A 41 22.09 -5.96 -1.73
CA GLY A 41 23.14 -5.88 -2.74
C GLY A 41 22.71 -5.08 -3.97
N GLY A 42 23.64 -4.69 -4.84
CA GLY A 42 23.32 -4.01 -6.11
C GLY A 42 23.48 -2.49 -6.12
N LYS A 43 22.95 -1.85 -7.18
CA LYS A 43 23.12 -0.40 -7.42
C LYS A 43 22.55 0.42 -6.24
N LYS A 44 23.21 1.55 -5.95
CA LYS A 44 22.75 2.52 -4.94
C LYS A 44 21.73 3.45 -5.60
N GLU A 45 20.58 2.90 -5.94
CA GLU A 45 19.43 3.65 -6.45
C GLU A 45 18.17 3.22 -5.72
N ASP A 46 17.23 4.16 -5.60
CA ASP A 46 15.91 3.88 -5.05
C ASP A 46 15.07 3.24 -6.16
N PHE A 47 14.37 2.16 -5.82
CA PHE A 47 13.49 1.48 -6.78
C PHE A 47 12.03 1.74 -6.44
N VAL A 48 11.23 1.98 -7.48
CA VAL A 48 9.76 1.96 -7.39
C VAL A 48 9.27 0.85 -8.31
N LEU A 49 8.79 -0.23 -7.71
CA LEU A 49 8.37 -1.44 -8.41
C LEU A 49 6.88 -1.69 -8.17
N ASP A 50 6.15 -2.07 -9.22
CA ASP A 50 4.84 -2.68 -9.06
C ASP A 50 5.00 -4.17 -8.70
N LYS A 51 3.89 -4.85 -8.41
CA LYS A 51 3.87 -6.29 -8.11
C LYS A 51 4.59 -7.13 -9.17
N THR A 52 4.34 -6.87 -10.45
CA THR A 52 4.89 -7.68 -11.55
C THR A 52 6.41 -7.54 -11.66
N ARG A 53 6.91 -6.30 -11.55
CA ARG A 53 8.34 -5.98 -11.60
C ARG A 53 9.06 -6.49 -10.38
N LEU A 54 8.45 -6.38 -9.19
CA LEU A 54 9.02 -6.97 -7.98
C LEU A 54 9.14 -8.49 -8.14
N LEU A 55 8.09 -9.19 -8.54
CA LEU A 55 8.13 -10.64 -8.72
C LEU A 55 9.14 -11.06 -9.79
N THR A 56 9.20 -10.33 -10.91
CA THR A 56 10.20 -10.57 -11.96
C THR A 56 11.63 -10.39 -11.43
N ALA A 57 11.88 -9.33 -10.64
CA ALA A 57 13.20 -9.06 -10.07
C ALA A 57 13.63 -10.07 -8.99
N LEU A 58 12.67 -10.86 -8.47
CA LEU A 58 12.89 -11.93 -7.49
C LEU A 58 12.93 -13.34 -8.13
N ALA A 59 12.55 -13.47 -9.40
CA ALA A 59 12.22 -14.74 -10.06
C ALA A 59 13.43 -15.69 -10.25
N ASP A 60 14.65 -15.15 -10.29
CA ASP A 60 15.86 -15.89 -10.68
C ASP A 60 16.73 -16.35 -9.50
N SER A 61 16.19 -16.41 -8.27
CA SER A 61 16.94 -16.89 -7.10
C SER A 61 16.04 -17.60 -6.09
N ASP A 62 16.50 -18.75 -5.59
CA ASP A 62 15.85 -19.47 -4.49
C ASP A 62 16.23 -18.84 -3.15
N CYS A 63 15.23 -18.64 -2.29
CA CYS A 63 15.47 -18.23 -0.91
C CYS A 63 14.85 -19.21 0.06
N GLY A 64 15.71 -19.78 0.90
CA GLY A 64 15.27 -20.44 2.12
C GLY A 64 14.82 -19.38 3.11
N MET A 65 13.58 -19.49 3.58
CA MET A 65 13.11 -18.74 4.73
C MET A 65 13.04 -19.66 5.93
N HIS A 66 13.61 -19.23 7.03
CA HIS A 66 13.64 -19.92 8.31
C HIS A 66 12.87 -19.12 9.35
N GLN A 67 12.31 -19.81 10.34
CA GLN A 67 11.61 -19.19 11.48
C GLN A 67 10.52 -18.21 11.04
N VAL A 68 9.79 -18.56 9.98
CA VAL A 68 8.73 -17.73 9.41
C VAL A 68 7.62 -17.59 10.43
N LYS A 69 7.26 -16.35 10.75
CA LYS A 69 6.11 -16.02 11.61
C LYS A 69 5.28 -14.98 10.90
N VAL A 70 3.99 -15.23 10.75
CA VAL A 70 3.02 -14.31 10.18
C VAL A 70 1.84 -14.20 11.14
N GLN A 71 1.42 -12.98 11.40
CA GLN A 71 0.23 -12.69 12.18
C GLN A 71 -0.62 -11.68 11.43
N ALA A 72 -1.92 -11.96 11.33
CA ALA A 72 -2.93 -11.05 10.82
C ALA A 72 -4.03 -10.92 11.86
N LEU A 73 -4.44 -9.69 12.15
CA LEU A 73 -5.52 -9.35 13.06
C LEU A 73 -6.55 -8.53 12.30
N PHE A 74 -7.76 -9.07 12.23
CA PHE A 74 -8.91 -8.44 11.63
C PHE A 74 -9.75 -7.79 12.73
N ASP A 75 -10.03 -6.51 12.55
CA ASP A 75 -10.86 -5.72 13.44
C ASP A 75 -11.80 -4.88 12.58
N ASN A 76 -12.91 -5.50 12.21
CA ASN A 76 -13.95 -4.93 11.36
C ASN A 76 -13.36 -4.42 10.05
N LYS A 77 -13.34 -3.11 9.83
CA LYS A 77 -12.88 -2.45 8.60
C LYS A 77 -11.36 -2.44 8.44
N GLN A 78 -10.61 -2.96 9.41
CA GLN A 78 -9.15 -2.92 9.40
C GLN A 78 -8.51 -4.31 9.52
N LEU A 79 -7.44 -4.50 8.78
CA LEU A 79 -6.49 -5.59 8.91
C LEU A 79 -5.17 -5.00 9.39
N ARG A 80 -4.60 -5.55 10.46
CA ARG A 80 -3.21 -5.30 10.86
C ARG A 80 -2.43 -6.59 10.68
N TYR A 81 -1.24 -6.50 10.09
CA TYR A 81 -0.42 -7.68 9.84
C TYR A 81 1.04 -7.43 10.19
N SER A 82 1.70 -8.51 10.58
CA SER A 82 3.15 -8.56 10.76
C SER A 82 3.69 -9.86 10.22
N ALA A 83 4.91 -9.83 9.71
CA ALA A 83 5.64 -11.00 9.30
C ALA A 83 7.12 -10.85 9.67
N SER A 84 7.76 -11.94 10.07
CA SER A 84 9.20 -12.01 10.22
C SER A 84 9.74 -13.34 9.70
N ALA A 85 10.95 -13.31 9.18
CA ALA A 85 11.65 -14.48 8.68
C ALA A 85 13.16 -14.24 8.70
N ALA A 86 13.93 -15.29 8.97
CA ALA A 86 15.36 -15.30 8.72
C ALA A 86 15.62 -15.86 7.31
N LEU A 87 16.33 -15.11 6.50
CA LEU A 87 16.68 -15.48 5.14
C LEU A 87 18.15 -15.92 5.12
N SER A 88 18.60 -16.50 4.01
CA SER A 88 20.00 -16.93 3.87
C SER A 88 21.03 -15.81 4.15
N THR A 89 20.66 -14.54 3.99
CA THR A 89 21.60 -13.41 4.08
C THR A 89 21.10 -12.21 4.87
N SER A 90 19.83 -12.20 5.27
CA SER A 90 19.23 -11.09 6.00
C SER A 90 18.05 -11.53 6.84
N ASP A 91 17.73 -10.74 7.86
CA ASP A 91 16.49 -10.85 8.61
C ASP A 91 15.44 -9.91 8.01
N LEU A 92 14.25 -10.45 7.77
CA LEU A 92 13.06 -9.73 7.32
C LEU A 92 12.15 -9.43 8.50
N ASN A 93 11.74 -8.17 8.63
CA ASN A 93 10.62 -7.76 9.48
C ASN A 93 9.67 -6.86 8.69
N LEU A 94 8.43 -7.29 8.55
CA LEU A 94 7.35 -6.58 7.87
C LEU A 94 6.24 -6.27 8.87
N ASN A 95 5.74 -5.04 8.84
CA ASN A 95 4.52 -4.66 9.55
C ASN A 95 3.66 -3.77 8.66
N GLY A 96 2.35 -3.87 8.79
CA GLY A 96 1.45 -3.01 8.03
C GLY A 96 0.01 -3.11 8.46
N GLN A 97 -0.81 -2.32 7.78
CA GLN A 97 -2.24 -2.28 7.95
C GLN A 97 -2.93 -2.09 6.60
N ALA A 98 -4.15 -2.60 6.49
CA ALA A 98 -5.01 -2.38 5.35
C ALA A 98 -6.43 -2.03 5.78
N SER A 99 -7.06 -1.12 5.04
CA SER A 99 -8.49 -0.86 5.15
C SER A 99 -9.22 -1.86 4.26
N LEU A 100 -10.02 -2.74 4.85
CA LEU A 100 -10.73 -3.81 4.14
C LEU A 100 -11.81 -3.31 3.15
N PRO A 101 -12.57 -2.23 3.41
CA PRO A 101 -13.58 -1.75 2.47
C PRO A 101 -13.03 -1.31 1.10
N ASN A 102 -11.84 -0.72 1.07
CA ASN A 102 -11.21 -0.19 -0.15
C ASN A 102 -9.89 -0.91 -0.49
N LEU A 103 -9.55 -1.95 0.28
CA LEU A 103 -8.32 -2.74 0.18
C LEU A 103 -7.03 -1.91 0.20
N ASN A 104 -7.07 -0.67 0.69
CA ASN A 104 -5.90 0.21 0.70
C ASN A 104 -4.92 -0.27 1.77
N ASN A 105 -3.69 -0.53 1.36
CA ASN A 105 -2.64 -1.12 2.15
C ASN A 105 -1.51 -0.11 2.39
N GLN A 106 -1.00 -0.10 3.62
CA GLN A 106 0.24 0.58 3.98
C GLN A 106 1.08 -0.36 4.82
N GLY A 107 2.27 -0.68 4.34
CA GLY A 107 3.20 -1.58 4.99
C GLY A 107 4.62 -1.07 4.92
N LYS A 108 5.46 -1.60 5.80
CA LYS A 108 6.88 -1.31 5.85
C LYS A 108 7.65 -2.57 6.20
N ALA A 109 8.57 -2.93 5.33
CA ALA A 109 9.51 -4.03 5.53
C ALA A 109 10.92 -3.49 5.77
N PHE A 110 11.65 -4.17 6.65
CA PHE A 110 13.07 -3.96 6.90
C PHE A 110 13.82 -5.24 6.61
N PHE A 111 14.93 -5.09 5.90
CA PHE A 111 15.88 -6.15 5.60
C PHE A 111 17.21 -5.77 6.20
N VAL A 112 17.69 -6.55 7.17
CA VAL A 112 18.97 -6.31 7.85
C VAL A 112 19.90 -7.45 7.51
N SER A 113 21.06 -7.17 6.93
CA SER A 113 22.03 -8.23 6.62
C SER A 113 22.47 -8.96 7.89
N ILE A 114 22.82 -10.25 7.78
CA ILE A 114 23.38 -11.03 8.90
C ILE A 114 24.58 -10.31 9.59
N PRO A 115 25.55 -9.74 8.84
CA PRO A 115 26.62 -8.93 9.44
C PRO A 115 26.19 -7.56 9.95
N LYS A 116 24.90 -7.17 9.80
CA LYS A 116 24.29 -5.91 10.26
C LYS A 116 24.93 -4.65 9.68
N ASP A 117 25.57 -4.79 8.53
CA ASP A 117 26.26 -3.72 7.83
C ASP A 117 25.40 -3.07 6.74
N SER A 118 24.34 -3.75 6.29
CA SER A 118 23.38 -3.28 5.30
C SER A 118 21.97 -3.31 5.85
N ILE A 119 21.25 -2.22 5.64
CA ILE A 119 19.84 -2.08 6.02
C ILE A 119 19.11 -1.50 4.82
N THR A 120 18.07 -2.20 4.40
CA THR A 120 17.16 -1.71 3.37
C THR A 120 15.75 -1.69 3.89
N VAL A 121 15.01 -0.67 3.48
CA VAL A 121 13.61 -0.49 3.80
C VAL A 121 12.78 -0.60 2.52
N THR A 122 11.61 -1.22 2.65
CA THR A 122 10.60 -1.25 1.59
C THR A 122 9.31 -0.69 2.15
N ASP A 123 8.92 0.49 1.67
CA ASP A 123 7.60 1.04 1.92
C ASP A 123 6.62 0.45 0.90
N ILE A 124 5.49 -0.06 1.38
CA ILE A 124 4.47 -0.73 0.58
C ILE A 124 3.21 0.13 0.64
N SER A 125 2.68 0.52 -0.51
CA SER A 125 1.45 1.30 -0.63
C SER A 125 0.56 0.77 -1.76
N GLY A 126 -0.62 1.34 -1.95
CA GLY A 126 -1.56 0.93 -2.99
C GLY A 126 -2.63 -0.02 -2.46
N THR A 127 -3.20 -0.85 -3.34
CA THR A 127 -4.23 -1.81 -2.91
C THR A 127 -3.59 -3.16 -2.56
N LEU A 128 -4.27 -4.00 -1.77
CA LEU A 128 -3.81 -5.37 -1.50
C LEU A 128 -3.62 -6.21 -2.78
N THR A 129 -4.38 -5.91 -3.83
CA THR A 129 -4.31 -6.60 -5.12
C THR A 129 -3.24 -6.01 -6.05
N ASP A 130 -3.02 -4.70 -5.98
CA ASP A 130 -2.04 -3.97 -6.79
C ASP A 130 -1.18 -3.05 -5.89
N PRO A 131 -0.21 -3.63 -5.17
CA PRO A 131 0.71 -2.89 -4.33
C PRO A 131 1.88 -2.29 -5.14
N VAL A 132 2.35 -1.14 -4.67
CA VAL A 132 3.56 -0.46 -5.11
C VAL A 132 4.61 -0.55 -4.01
N PHE A 133 5.84 -0.90 -4.38
CA PHE A 133 6.97 -1.11 -3.48
C PHE A 133 8.02 -0.05 -3.74
N ASN A 134 8.30 0.78 -2.74
CA ASN A 134 9.39 1.75 -2.75
C ASN A 134 10.54 1.21 -1.91
N ILE A 135 11.64 0.82 -2.56
CA ILE A 135 12.77 0.14 -1.94
C ILE A 135 13.94 1.12 -1.85
N LYS A 136 14.43 1.34 -0.62
CA LYS A 136 15.51 2.29 -0.32
C LYS A 136 16.56 1.70 0.60
N ALA A 137 17.81 1.84 0.24
CA ALA A 137 18.92 1.44 1.09
C ALA A 137 19.21 2.52 2.14
N LEU A 138 18.95 2.22 3.41
CA LEU A 138 19.26 3.12 4.52
C LEU A 138 20.76 3.07 4.87
N GLN A 139 21.34 1.87 4.82
CA GLN A 139 22.76 1.64 5.10
C GLN A 139 23.31 0.58 4.14
N ARG A 140 24.54 0.78 3.67
CA ARG A 140 25.25 -0.16 2.78
C ARG A 140 26.57 -0.56 3.43
N GLY A 141 26.73 -1.86 3.63
CA GLY A 141 28.01 -2.48 3.97
C GLY A 141 28.75 -2.91 2.71
N ILE A 142 29.37 -4.09 2.75
CA ILE A 142 30.06 -4.67 1.60
C ILE A 142 29.04 -4.96 0.48
N MET A 143 29.39 -4.64 -0.77
CA MET A 143 28.56 -4.92 -1.93
C MET A 143 28.36 -6.44 -2.09
N ARG A 144 27.09 -6.87 -2.13
CA ARG A 144 26.67 -8.27 -2.33
C ARG A 144 25.81 -8.35 -3.61
N PRO A 145 25.57 -9.54 -4.17
CA PRO A 145 24.57 -9.74 -5.22
C PRO A 145 23.22 -9.15 -4.82
N GLY A 146 22.53 -8.53 -5.76
CA GLY A 146 21.44 -7.57 -5.53
C GLY A 146 20.26 -7.71 -6.48
N LEU A 147 19.21 -6.90 -6.30
CA LEU A 147 18.01 -6.88 -7.12
C LEU A 147 18.42 -6.77 -8.58
N PHE A 148 18.27 -7.86 -9.31
CA PHE A 148 18.46 -7.86 -10.74
C PHE A 148 17.14 -7.44 -11.36
N VAL A 149 16.91 -6.13 -11.38
CA VAL A 149 15.87 -5.58 -12.25
C VAL A 149 16.38 -5.82 -13.65
N LYS A 150 15.85 -6.86 -14.31
CA LYS A 150 16.13 -7.13 -15.71
C LYS A 150 15.89 -5.81 -16.45
N THR A 151 16.97 -5.22 -16.97
CA THR A 151 16.87 -3.97 -17.72
C THR A 151 15.92 -4.27 -18.86
N LEU A 152 14.73 -3.67 -18.80
CA LEU A 152 13.78 -3.76 -19.89
C LEU A 152 14.52 -3.31 -21.14
N SER A 153 14.29 -3.99 -22.27
CA SER A 153 14.79 -3.48 -23.54
C SER A 153 14.30 -2.04 -23.72
N LYS A 154 15.03 -1.20 -24.46
CA LYS A 154 14.64 0.21 -24.66
C LYS A 154 13.17 0.36 -25.10
N GLU A 155 12.68 -0.58 -25.90
CA GLU A 155 11.30 -0.64 -26.37
C GLU A 155 10.29 -0.91 -25.24
N GLU A 156 10.63 -1.81 -24.32
CA GLU A 156 9.81 -2.12 -23.15
C GLU A 156 9.84 -1.00 -22.09
N GLU A 157 10.99 -0.33 -21.94
CA GLU A 157 11.15 0.85 -21.08
C GLU A 157 10.30 2.02 -21.57
N GLU A 158 10.30 2.28 -22.89
CA GLU A 158 9.47 3.30 -23.53
C GLU A 158 7.98 2.98 -23.45
N ALA A 159 7.60 1.73 -23.67
CA ALA A 159 6.21 1.29 -23.53
C ALA A 159 5.70 1.45 -22.10
N TYR A 160 6.56 1.17 -21.12
CA TYR A 160 6.21 1.30 -19.71
C TYR A 160 6.17 2.75 -19.26
N LYS A 161 7.12 3.60 -19.68
CA LYS A 161 7.05 5.06 -19.45
C LYS A 161 5.76 5.64 -20.02
N LYS A 162 5.39 5.28 -21.24
CA LYS A 162 4.11 5.71 -21.83
C LYS A 162 2.90 5.28 -20.99
N LYS A 163 2.92 4.09 -20.41
CA LYS A 163 1.85 3.63 -19.49
C LYS A 163 1.84 4.44 -18.18
N GLN A 164 3.00 4.70 -17.58
CA GLN A 164 3.10 5.54 -16.39
C GLN A 164 2.61 6.97 -16.65
N ASP A 165 3.08 7.59 -17.74
CA ASP A 165 2.66 8.93 -18.13
C ASP A 165 1.15 8.99 -18.40
N ALA A 166 0.58 7.94 -19.00
CA ALA A 166 -0.86 7.84 -19.22
C ALA A 166 -1.64 7.75 -17.89
N ILE A 167 -1.16 6.96 -16.93
CA ILE A 167 -1.75 6.82 -15.60
C ILE A 167 -1.67 8.15 -14.83
N GLU A 168 -0.52 8.82 -14.83
CA GLU A 168 -0.36 10.14 -14.20
C GLU A 168 -1.29 11.18 -14.85
N THR A 169 -1.39 11.18 -16.18
CA THR A 169 -2.28 12.09 -16.91
C THR A 169 -3.74 11.83 -16.57
N GLU A 170 -4.15 10.56 -16.43
CA GLU A 170 -5.50 10.16 -16.05
C GLU A 170 -5.82 10.56 -14.60
N GLN A 171 -4.91 10.27 -13.66
CA GLN A 171 -5.03 10.70 -12.26
C GLN A 171 -5.10 12.21 -12.14
N GLN A 172 -4.34 12.96 -12.94
CA GLN A 172 -4.36 14.42 -12.93
C GLN A 172 -5.66 14.98 -13.52
N ARG A 173 -6.22 14.33 -14.56
CA ARG A 173 -7.56 14.64 -15.07
C ARG A 173 -8.64 14.40 -14.03
N ASP A 174 -8.59 13.28 -13.32
CA ASP A 174 -9.59 12.97 -12.29
C ASP A 174 -9.47 13.89 -11.09
N ARG A 175 -8.24 14.26 -10.68
CA ARG A 175 -8.01 15.30 -9.67
C ARG A 175 -8.63 16.63 -10.07
N ASN A 176 -8.49 17.04 -11.34
CA ASN A 176 -9.08 18.27 -11.86
C ASN A 176 -10.61 18.21 -11.90
N LYS A 177 -11.21 17.06 -12.27
CA LYS A 177 -12.67 16.86 -12.19
C LYS A 177 -13.19 16.99 -10.76
N ILE A 178 -12.48 16.40 -9.80
CA ILE A 178 -12.83 16.50 -8.37
C ILE A 178 -12.75 17.94 -7.90
N LEU A 179 -11.67 18.65 -8.24
CA LEU A 179 -11.51 20.08 -7.91
C LEU A 179 -12.65 20.94 -8.48
N ASN A 180 -13.03 20.70 -9.74
CA ASN A 180 -14.16 21.41 -10.36
C ASN A 180 -15.50 21.08 -9.69
N ALA A 181 -15.75 19.82 -9.37
CA ALA A 181 -16.96 19.41 -8.66
C ALA A 181 -17.05 20.04 -7.26
N VAL A 182 -15.93 20.09 -6.53
CA VAL A 182 -15.84 20.78 -5.24
C VAL A 182 -16.13 22.27 -5.37
N GLN A 183 -15.65 22.92 -6.44
CA GLN A 183 -15.94 24.33 -6.68
C GLN A 183 -17.43 24.56 -6.97
N VAL A 184 -18.06 23.74 -7.81
CA VAL A 184 -19.50 23.81 -8.08
C VAL A 184 -20.32 23.64 -6.81
N LEU A 185 -19.94 22.69 -5.94
CA LEU A 185 -20.61 22.50 -4.65
C LEU A 185 -20.46 23.70 -3.73
N LYS A 186 -19.27 24.32 -3.68
CA LYS A 186 -19.07 25.57 -2.91
C LYS A 186 -19.97 26.69 -3.41
N ASP A 187 -20.08 26.84 -4.72
CA ASP A 187 -20.93 27.88 -5.33
C ASP A 187 -22.41 27.62 -5.02
N GLN A 188 -22.86 26.36 -5.06
CA GLN A 188 -24.23 25.98 -4.67
C GLN A 188 -24.52 26.21 -3.18
N ILE A 189 -23.56 25.89 -2.30
CA ILE A 189 -23.69 26.14 -0.86
C ILE A 189 -23.82 27.65 -0.61
N ALA A 190 -23.01 28.48 -1.26
CA ALA A 190 -23.08 29.94 -1.11
C ALA A 190 -24.43 30.52 -1.57
N ILE A 191 -25.03 29.98 -2.63
CA ILE A 191 -26.38 30.36 -3.08
C ILE A 191 -27.42 29.97 -2.03
N LEU A 192 -27.36 28.75 -1.51
CA LEU A 192 -28.28 28.27 -0.47
C LEU A 192 -28.17 29.08 0.82
N GLU A 193 -26.95 29.46 1.24
CA GLU A 193 -26.74 30.33 2.39
C GLU A 193 -27.36 31.71 2.19
N GLN A 194 -27.21 32.31 1.00
CA GLN A 194 -27.85 33.59 0.67
C GLN A 194 -29.38 33.52 0.66
N ASP A 195 -29.94 32.44 0.12
CA ASP A 195 -31.39 32.25 0.08
C ASP A 195 -31.98 31.99 1.47
N THR A 196 -31.24 31.28 2.33
CA THR A 196 -31.62 31.05 3.74
C THR A 196 -31.62 32.35 4.53
N GLN A 197 -30.62 33.22 4.31
CA GLN A 197 -30.54 34.52 4.98
C GLN A 197 -31.66 35.48 4.54
N LYS A 198 -32.00 35.49 3.24
CA LYS A 198 -33.13 36.28 2.73
C LYS A 198 -34.49 35.80 3.25
N GLN A 199 -34.65 34.50 3.53
CA GLN A 199 -35.87 33.97 4.14
C GLN A 199 -35.99 34.40 5.61
N GLN A 200 -34.90 34.32 6.38
CA GLN A 200 -34.87 34.80 7.77
C GLN A 200 -35.14 36.31 7.87
N ASP A 201 -34.53 37.13 7.00
CA ASP A 201 -34.76 38.58 6.97
C ASP A 201 -36.21 38.97 6.60
N ASN A 202 -36.93 38.12 5.86
CA ASN A 202 -38.34 38.35 5.49
C ASN A 202 -39.31 37.91 6.60
N GLU A 203 -38.99 36.84 7.34
CA GLU A 203 -39.78 36.40 8.50
C GLU A 203 -39.69 37.41 9.66
N ASP A 204 -38.51 37.96 9.95
CA ASP A 204 -38.35 38.97 11.00
C ASP A 204 -39.10 40.28 10.68
N LYS A 205 -39.13 40.70 9.40
CA LYS A 205 -39.90 41.89 8.97
C LYS A 205 -41.42 41.71 9.03
N THR A 206 -41.93 40.50 8.88
CA THR A 206 -43.38 40.22 9.00
C THR A 206 -43.81 40.16 10.47
N LEU A 207 -42.93 39.73 11.37
CA LEU A 207 -43.16 39.74 12.82
C LEU A 207 -43.18 41.15 13.43
N GLU A 208 -42.38 42.09 12.93
CA GLU A 208 -42.41 43.49 13.39
C GLU A 208 -43.64 44.28 12.95
N GLN A 209 -44.28 43.93 11.82
CA GLN A 209 -45.52 44.59 11.35
C GLN A 209 -46.79 44.05 12.04
N SER A 210 -46.65 43.00 12.85
CA SER A 210 -47.76 42.30 13.53
C SER A 210 -47.88 42.64 15.02
N LYS A 211 -47.07 43.58 15.52
CA LYS A 211 -47.13 44.14 16.89
C LYS A 211 -47.51 45.61 16.85
#